data_AF-A0A6G8D3Y5-F1
#
_entry.id   AF-A0A6G8D3Y5-F1
#
_cell.length_a   1.000
_cell.length_b   1.000
_cell.length_c   1.000
_cell.angle_alpha   90.00
_cell.angle_beta   90.00
_cell.angle_gamma   90.00
#
_symmetry.space_group_name_H-M   'P 1'
#
loop_
_entity.id
_entity.type
_entity.pdbx_description
1 polymer ?
#
loop_
_entity_poly.entity_id
_entity_poly.type
_entity_poly.pdbx_seq_one_letter_code
_entity_poly.pdbx_strand_id
1 'polypeptide(L)'
;MKNLPVKLQQGNFTVEFAIVGVFFAMLLVFSADIVVKLAYKGKLERLSYSAVTIIKERTEVYGTDHFDFDPNQQIGSEATQLYEITLSSLKRTTSNFNSEKFGFQIRMVRDNKNVRAPFKQGIDCNNTQSLQDLDFITTFGRHATLYEVTLCYDTPSWYGHLIGQQFSRVSSRSVSMGR
;
A
#
# COMPACT_ATOMS: atom_id res chain seq x y z
N MET A 1 21.15 60.74 -41.96
CA MET A 1 20.10 59.69 -41.90
C MET A 1 20.10 59.13 -40.48
N LYS A 2 18.92 59.08 -39.84
CA LYS A 2 18.74 58.83 -38.39
C LYS A 2 19.16 57.41 -38.00
N ASN A 3 20.01 57.29 -37.00
CA ASN A 3 20.28 56.04 -36.28
C ASN A 3 19.04 55.68 -35.46
N LEU A 4 18.40 54.54 -35.76
CA LEU A 4 17.35 53.97 -34.93
C LEU A 4 17.98 53.21 -33.76
N PRO A 5 17.53 53.42 -32.50
CA PRO A 5 18.03 52.67 -31.37
C PRO A 5 17.51 51.24 -31.45
N VAL A 6 18.42 50.26 -31.54
CA VAL A 6 18.09 48.84 -31.38
C VAL A 6 17.62 48.64 -29.95
N LYS A 7 16.32 48.44 -29.77
CA LYS A 7 15.68 48.22 -28.47
C LYS A 7 16.18 46.88 -27.92
N LEU A 8 17.07 46.93 -26.93
CA LEU A 8 17.63 45.75 -26.25
C LEU A 8 16.52 45.04 -25.46
N GLN A 9 15.88 44.07 -26.10
CA GLN A 9 14.79 43.26 -25.55
C GLN A 9 15.29 41.96 -24.88
N GLN A 10 16.51 41.96 -24.35
CA GLN A 10 17.20 40.75 -23.86
C GLN A 10 16.74 40.30 -22.46
N GLY A 11 16.03 41.15 -21.70
CA GLY A 11 15.56 40.80 -20.35
C GLY A 11 14.23 40.03 -20.30
N ASN A 12 13.30 40.33 -21.21
CA ASN A 12 11.94 39.75 -21.17
C ASN A 12 11.95 38.23 -21.42
N PHE A 13 12.80 37.79 -22.36
CA PHE A 13 12.94 36.37 -22.68
C PHE A 13 13.47 35.55 -21.49
N THR A 14 14.43 36.09 -20.72
CA THR A 14 14.96 35.43 -19.52
C THR A 14 13.90 35.29 -18.43
N VAL A 15 13.03 36.30 -18.26
CA VAL A 15 11.93 36.25 -17.28
C VAL A 15 10.89 35.21 -17.67
N GLU A 16 10.47 35.17 -18.94
CA GLU A 16 9.54 34.17 -19.46
C GLU A 16 10.12 32.74 -19.33
N PHE A 17 11.40 32.55 -19.67
CA PHE A 17 12.09 31.27 -19.52
C PHE A 17 12.19 30.84 -18.06
N ALA A 18 12.44 31.75 -17.13
CA ALA A 18 12.48 31.45 -15.70
C ALA A 18 11.12 30.96 -15.18
N ILE A 19 10.02 31.57 -15.61
CA ILE A 19 8.66 31.16 -15.22
C ILE A 19 8.38 29.73 -15.71
N VAL A 20 8.71 29.44 -16.98
CA VAL A 20 8.55 28.09 -17.54
C VAL A 20 9.43 27.08 -16.81
N GLY A 21 10.66 27.45 -16.47
CA GLY A 21 11.60 26.61 -15.72
C GLY A 21 11.08 26.23 -14.33
N VAL A 22 10.51 27.19 -13.59
CA VAL A 22 9.89 26.93 -12.28
C VAL A 22 8.71 25.98 -12.41
N PHE A 23 7.85 26.19 -13.42
CA PHE A 23 6.71 25.30 -13.66
C PHE A 23 7.16 23.88 -14.00
N PHE A 24 8.17 23.74 -14.85
CA PHE A 24 8.73 22.43 -15.20
C PHE A 24 9.38 21.73 -14.00
N ALA A 25 10.10 22.45 -13.15
CA ALA A 25 10.67 21.90 -11.92
C ALA A 25 9.58 21.36 -10.98
N MET A 26 8.46 22.07 -10.85
CA MET A 26 7.31 21.61 -10.06
C MET A 26 6.72 20.31 -10.62
N LEU A 27 6.57 20.19 -11.94
CA LEU A 27 6.10 18.97 -12.59
C LEU A 27 7.05 17.78 -12.38
N LEU A 28 8.37 18.02 -12.38
CA LEU A 28 9.35 16.97 -12.11
C LEU A 28 9.27 16.45 -10.68
N VAL A 29 9.17 17.35 -9.68
CA VAL A 29 9.01 16.96 -8.27
C VAL A 29 7.72 16.16 -8.06
N PHE A 30 6.62 16.61 -8.66
CA PHE A 30 5.34 15.90 -8.61
C PHE A 30 5.44 14.51 -9.25
N SER A 31 6.05 14.40 -10.42
CA SER A 31 6.24 13.14 -11.12
C SER A 31 7.11 12.17 -10.33
N ALA A 32 8.20 12.66 -9.72
CA ALA A 32 9.07 11.85 -8.88
C ALA A 32 8.33 11.28 -7.64
N ASP A 33 7.52 12.11 -6.98
CA ASP A 33 6.70 11.70 -5.83
C ASP A 33 5.69 10.60 -6.20
N ILE A 34 5.04 10.74 -7.36
CA ILE A 34 4.14 9.73 -7.93
C ILE A 34 4.89 8.42 -8.20
N VAL A 35 6.03 8.47 -8.89
CA VAL A 35 6.81 7.28 -9.25
C VAL A 35 7.23 6.50 -8.01
N VAL A 36 7.68 7.19 -6.95
CA VAL A 36 8.04 6.55 -5.68
C VAL A 36 6.82 5.84 -5.07
N LYS A 37 5.67 6.51 -5.00
CA LYS A 37 4.44 5.92 -4.45
C LYS A 37 3.96 4.71 -5.24
N LEU A 38 3.97 4.77 -6.58
CA LEU A 38 3.62 3.62 -7.41
C LEU A 38 4.60 2.46 -7.23
N ALA A 39 5.89 2.74 -7.09
CA ALA A 39 6.89 1.71 -6.85
C ALA A 39 6.63 0.97 -5.52
N TYR A 40 6.33 1.70 -4.44
CA TYR A 40 5.93 1.09 -3.17
C TYR A 40 4.61 0.33 -3.29
N LYS A 41 3.61 0.91 -3.96
CA LYS A 41 2.31 0.26 -4.19
C LYS A 41 2.47 -1.09 -4.88
N GLY A 42 3.24 -1.15 -5.97
CA GLY A 42 3.47 -2.39 -6.72
C GLY A 42 4.20 -3.46 -5.90
N LYS A 43 5.11 -3.07 -4.99
CA LYS A 43 5.76 -4.01 -4.05
C LYS A 43 4.75 -4.55 -3.03
N LEU A 44 3.91 -3.69 -2.46
CA LEU A 44 2.88 -4.08 -1.51
C LEU A 44 1.81 -4.97 -2.15
N GLU A 45 1.43 -4.72 -3.41
CA GLU A 45 0.49 -5.58 -4.16
C GLU A 45 1.02 -6.99 -4.38
N ARG A 46 2.27 -7.13 -4.82
CA ARG A 46 2.87 -8.47 -4.99
C ARG A 46 2.96 -9.22 -3.67
N LEU A 47 3.29 -8.53 -2.59
CA LEU A 47 3.43 -9.14 -1.26
C LEU A 47 2.08 -9.45 -0.63
N SER A 48 1.07 -8.61 -0.77
CA SER A 48 -0.27 -8.86 -0.24
C SER A 48 -0.90 -10.07 -0.94
N TYR A 49 -0.73 -10.17 -2.27
CA TYR A 49 -1.18 -11.32 -3.04
C TYR A 49 -0.44 -12.61 -2.66
N SER A 50 0.88 -12.52 -2.48
CA SER A 50 1.69 -13.67 -2.05
C SER A 50 1.28 -14.12 -0.64
N ALA A 51 1.07 -13.19 0.28
CA ALA A 51 0.67 -13.50 1.66
C ALA A 51 -0.72 -14.17 1.72
N VAL A 52 -1.71 -13.62 1.00
CA VAL A 52 -3.05 -14.22 0.98
C VAL A 52 -3.05 -15.60 0.30
N THR A 53 -2.18 -15.81 -0.70
CA THR A 53 -1.98 -17.12 -1.34
C THR A 53 -1.37 -18.13 -0.37
N ILE A 54 -0.38 -17.74 0.44
CA ILE A 54 0.19 -18.63 1.46
C ILE A 54 -0.88 -19.04 2.49
N ILE A 55 -1.73 -18.10 2.91
CA ILE A 55 -2.86 -18.41 3.80
C ILE A 55 -3.78 -19.44 3.14
N LYS A 56 -4.17 -19.22 1.88
CA LYS A 56 -4.99 -20.16 1.11
C LYS A 56 -4.39 -21.57 1.03
N GLU A 57 -3.12 -21.69 0.67
CA GLU A 57 -2.49 -23.01 0.50
C GLU A 57 -2.33 -23.73 1.85
N ARG A 58 -2.09 -22.99 2.94
CA ARG A 58 -2.05 -23.60 4.28
C ARG A 58 -3.43 -24.05 4.76
N THR A 59 -4.48 -23.30 4.47
CA THR A 59 -5.85 -23.71 4.83
C THR A 59 -6.30 -24.93 4.03
N GLU A 60 -5.87 -25.08 2.78
CA GLU A 60 -6.10 -26.29 1.98
C GLU A 60 -5.41 -27.53 2.58
N VAL A 61 -4.18 -27.38 3.09
CA VAL A 61 -3.40 -28.51 3.64
C VAL A 61 -3.85 -28.90 5.05
N TYR A 62 -4.14 -27.93 5.91
CA TYR A 62 -4.40 -28.16 7.34
C TYR A 62 -5.86 -27.99 7.75
N GLY A 63 -6.74 -27.54 6.85
CA GLY A 63 -8.15 -27.25 7.12
C GLY A 63 -8.38 -25.85 7.71
N THR A 64 -9.61 -25.33 7.52
CA THR A 64 -9.99 -23.96 7.92
C THR A 64 -9.91 -23.69 9.42
N ASP A 65 -9.99 -24.73 10.24
CA ASP A 65 -10.16 -24.61 11.69
C ASP A 65 -8.82 -24.47 12.44
N HIS A 66 -7.70 -24.62 11.72
CA HIS A 66 -6.35 -24.52 12.27
C HIS A 66 -5.67 -23.18 11.98
N PHE A 67 -6.24 -22.32 11.14
CA PHE A 67 -5.69 -20.99 10.81
C PHE A 67 -6.29 -19.92 11.73
N ASP A 68 -5.76 -19.87 12.94
CA ASP A 68 -6.32 -19.13 14.06
C ASP A 68 -5.51 -17.84 14.35
N PHE A 69 -6.06 -16.69 14.02
CA PHE A 69 -5.43 -15.36 14.16
C PHE A 69 -5.42 -14.78 15.60
N ASP A 70 -5.51 -15.60 16.66
CA ASP A 70 -5.47 -15.07 18.02
C ASP A 70 -4.04 -14.68 18.40
N PRO A 71 -3.77 -13.45 18.84
CA PRO A 71 -2.49 -13.12 19.45
C PRO A 71 -2.23 -13.88 20.77
N ASN A 72 -3.27 -14.45 21.41
CA ASN A 72 -3.15 -15.12 22.72
C ASN A 72 -3.09 -16.66 22.65
N GLN A 73 -3.26 -17.27 21.48
CA GLN A 73 -3.09 -18.72 21.27
C GLN A 73 -1.87 -18.98 20.39
N GLN A 74 -1.28 -20.18 20.50
CA GLN A 74 -0.05 -20.61 19.81
C GLN A 74 -0.03 -20.34 18.28
N ILE A 75 -1.19 -20.09 17.66
CA ILE A 75 -1.36 -19.89 16.21
C ILE A 75 -1.25 -18.41 15.80
N GLY A 76 -1.22 -17.47 16.75
CA GLY A 76 -0.67 -16.12 16.52
C GLY A 76 0.78 -16.15 16.00
N SER A 77 1.49 -17.28 16.17
CA SER A 77 2.79 -17.53 15.55
C SER A 77 2.75 -17.56 14.03
N GLU A 78 1.68 -18.03 13.39
CA GLU A 78 1.63 -18.11 11.92
C GLU A 78 1.38 -16.73 11.29
N ALA A 79 0.48 -15.94 11.87
CA ALA A 79 0.27 -14.55 11.46
C ALA A 79 1.53 -13.70 11.71
N THR A 80 2.23 -13.97 12.81
CA THR A 80 3.54 -13.35 13.11
C THR A 80 4.61 -13.79 12.13
N GLN A 81 4.68 -15.07 11.76
CA GLN A 81 5.58 -15.58 10.72
C GLN A 81 5.29 -14.93 9.37
N LEU A 82 4.04 -14.79 8.98
CA LEU A 82 3.65 -14.07 7.76
C LEU A 82 4.07 -12.60 7.81
N TYR A 83 3.90 -11.94 8.96
CA TYR A 83 4.42 -10.60 9.18
C TYR A 83 5.94 -10.55 9.03
N GLU A 84 6.69 -11.45 9.64
CA GLU A 84 8.15 -11.51 9.53
C GLU A 84 8.64 -11.80 8.11
N ILE A 85 7.96 -12.69 7.37
CA ILE A 85 8.27 -13.01 5.98
C ILE A 85 8.05 -11.77 5.10
N THR A 86 6.92 -11.07 5.28
CA THR A 86 6.62 -9.85 4.51
C THR A 86 7.58 -8.72 4.85
N LEU A 87 7.87 -8.52 6.13
CA LEU A 87 8.84 -7.54 6.62
C LEU A 87 10.26 -7.81 6.06
N SER A 88 10.72 -9.06 6.15
CA SER A 88 12.04 -9.48 5.65
C SER A 88 12.14 -9.35 4.13
N SER A 89 11.04 -9.66 3.42
CA SER A 89 10.96 -9.49 1.97
C SER A 89 11.04 -8.02 1.56
N LEU A 90 10.36 -7.12 2.27
CA LEU A 90 10.46 -5.67 2.03
C LEU A 90 11.85 -5.14 2.36
N LYS A 91 12.43 -5.54 3.48
CA LYS A 91 13.79 -5.17 3.89
C LYS A 91 14.83 -5.58 2.86
N ARG A 92 14.68 -6.75 2.23
CA ARG A 92 15.60 -7.22 1.17
C ARG A 92 15.39 -6.54 -0.17
N THR A 93 14.15 -6.17 -0.51
CA THR A 93 13.80 -5.60 -1.83
C THR A 93 13.78 -4.07 -1.86
N THR A 94 14.01 -3.42 -0.71
CA THR A 94 13.94 -1.96 -0.57
C THR A 94 15.10 -1.47 0.27
N SER A 95 16.06 -0.79 -0.37
CA SER A 95 17.30 -0.31 0.26
C SER A 95 17.09 0.59 1.47
N ASN A 96 16.05 1.42 1.47
CA ASN A 96 15.76 2.41 2.52
C ASN A 96 14.44 2.08 3.25
N PHE A 97 14.22 0.81 3.56
CA PHE A 97 13.03 0.37 4.26
C PHE A 97 13.10 0.70 5.75
N ASN A 98 12.07 1.36 6.29
CA ASN A 98 11.90 1.56 7.71
C ASN A 98 10.72 0.72 8.23
N SER A 99 11.01 -0.24 9.12
CA SER A 99 10.02 -1.13 9.72
C SER A 99 8.94 -0.39 10.52
N GLU A 100 9.24 0.77 11.11
CA GLU A 100 8.30 1.56 11.90
C GLU A 100 7.21 2.21 11.04
N LYS A 101 7.47 2.36 9.74
CA LYS A 101 6.52 2.94 8.77
C LYS A 101 5.69 1.89 8.06
N PHE A 102 5.86 0.61 8.42
CA PHE A 102 5.16 -0.50 7.80
C PHE A 102 4.03 -1.00 8.68
N GLY A 103 2.91 -1.32 8.06
CA GLY A 103 1.72 -1.85 8.70
C GLY A 103 1.24 -3.10 7.99
N PHE A 104 0.77 -4.05 8.79
CA PHE A 104 0.30 -5.35 8.35
C PHE A 104 -1.00 -5.66 9.07
N GLN A 105 -2.03 -6.00 8.31
CA GLN A 105 -3.33 -6.36 8.86
C GLN A 105 -3.90 -7.57 8.12
N ILE A 106 -4.44 -8.54 8.87
CA ILE A 106 -5.20 -9.66 8.33
C ILE A 106 -6.63 -9.60 8.88
N ARG A 107 -7.62 -9.89 8.02
CA ARG A 107 -9.02 -10.08 8.42
C ARG A 107 -9.58 -11.38 7.85
N MET A 108 -10.45 -12.03 8.60
CA MET A 108 -11.19 -13.21 8.18
C MET A 108 -12.69 -12.92 8.23
N VAL A 109 -13.40 -13.20 7.14
CA VAL A 109 -14.86 -13.00 7.00
C VAL A 109 -15.52 -14.29 6.55
N ARG A 110 -16.65 -14.64 7.16
CA ARG A 110 -17.52 -15.77 6.82
C ARG A 110 -18.96 -15.34 7.11
N ASP A 111 -19.91 -15.65 6.23
CA ASP A 111 -21.32 -15.26 6.40
C ASP A 111 -21.50 -13.74 6.62
N ASN A 112 -20.77 -12.94 5.84
CA ASN A 112 -20.73 -11.48 5.95
C ASN A 112 -20.41 -10.91 7.35
N LYS A 113 -19.86 -11.74 8.24
CA LYS A 113 -19.48 -11.38 9.60
C LYS A 113 -17.99 -11.59 9.76
N ASN A 114 -17.36 -10.67 10.49
CA ASN A 114 -16.01 -10.90 10.96
C ASN A 114 -16.05 -12.06 11.94
N VAL A 115 -15.47 -13.19 11.55
CA VAL A 115 -15.40 -14.38 12.40
C VAL A 115 -14.43 -14.14 13.56
N ARG A 116 -13.42 -13.30 13.33
CA ARG A 116 -12.33 -13.03 14.28
C ARG A 116 -11.97 -11.54 14.30
N ALA A 117 -11.38 -11.09 15.42
CA ALA A 117 -10.71 -9.80 15.47
C ALA A 117 -9.55 -9.75 14.45
N PRO A 118 -9.33 -8.61 13.77
CA PRO A 118 -8.25 -8.50 12.80
C PRO A 118 -6.89 -8.55 13.50
N PHE A 119 -5.99 -9.39 13.01
CA PHE A 119 -4.59 -9.34 13.41
C PHE A 119 -3.96 -8.07 12.84
N LYS A 120 -3.31 -7.26 13.68
CA LYS A 120 -2.67 -6.00 13.28
C LYS A 120 -1.26 -5.95 13.87
N GLN A 121 -0.29 -5.56 13.05
CA GLN A 121 1.09 -5.33 13.46
C GLN A 121 1.65 -4.10 12.74
N GLY A 122 2.36 -3.25 13.47
CA GLY A 122 2.91 -2.00 12.92
C GLY A 122 1.88 -0.87 12.85
N ILE A 123 1.98 0.00 11.84
CA ILE A 123 1.06 1.14 11.68
C ILE A 123 -0.35 0.68 11.29
N ASP A 124 -1.38 1.41 11.71
CA ASP A 124 -2.76 1.09 11.34
C ASP A 124 -3.03 1.47 9.88
N CYS A 125 -3.27 0.45 9.07
CA CYS A 125 -3.73 0.58 7.70
C CYS A 125 -5.21 0.95 7.75
N ASN A 126 -5.52 2.22 8.03
CA ASN A 126 -6.89 2.72 8.16
C ASN A 126 -7.72 2.28 6.94
N ASN A 127 -8.55 1.26 7.15
CA ASN A 127 -9.18 0.53 6.07
C ASN A 127 -10.50 1.22 5.72
N THR A 128 -10.47 2.12 4.75
CA THR A 128 -11.65 2.90 4.34
C THR A 128 -12.71 2.09 3.59
N GLN A 129 -12.47 0.82 3.29
CA GLN A 129 -13.44 -0.04 2.60
C GLN A 129 -13.85 -1.22 3.49
N SER A 130 -15.12 -1.20 3.91
CA SER A 130 -15.76 -2.26 4.69
C SER A 130 -15.79 -3.57 3.89
N LEU A 131 -15.43 -4.68 4.51
CA LEU A 131 -15.62 -6.03 3.96
C LEU A 131 -17.08 -6.52 4.08
N GLN A 132 -18.00 -5.70 4.62
CA GLN A 132 -19.41 -6.06 4.82
C GLN A 132 -20.20 -6.32 3.51
N ASP A 133 -19.56 -6.19 2.34
CA ASP A 133 -20.15 -6.55 1.04
C ASP A 133 -19.50 -7.77 0.39
N LEU A 134 -18.49 -8.40 1.03
CA LEU A 134 -17.83 -9.59 0.49
C LEU A 134 -18.41 -10.84 1.15
N ASP A 135 -19.49 -11.36 0.59
CA ASP A 135 -20.02 -12.69 0.86
C ASP A 135 -20.02 -13.51 -0.44
N PHE A 136 -19.43 -14.70 -0.40
CA PHE A 136 -19.32 -15.56 -1.57
C PHE A 136 -19.99 -16.90 -1.30
N ILE A 137 -21.01 -17.21 -2.08
CA ILE A 137 -21.74 -18.48 -2.01
C ILE A 137 -21.14 -19.44 -3.03
N THR A 138 -20.65 -20.56 -2.53
CA THR A 138 -20.14 -21.65 -3.37
C THR A 138 -21.26 -22.32 -4.15
N THR A 139 -20.92 -23.08 -5.20
CA THR A 139 -21.89 -23.87 -5.99
C THR A 139 -22.70 -24.88 -5.15
N PHE A 140 -22.22 -25.23 -3.96
CA PHE A 140 -22.90 -26.10 -3.00
C PHE A 140 -23.78 -25.34 -1.98
N GLY A 141 -24.00 -24.04 -2.17
CA GLY A 141 -24.85 -23.22 -1.29
C GLY A 141 -24.22 -22.89 0.07
N ARG A 142 -22.91 -23.09 0.24
CA ARG A 142 -22.19 -22.77 1.48
C ARG A 142 -21.45 -21.44 1.35
N HIS A 143 -21.47 -20.63 2.41
CA HIS A 143 -20.67 -19.42 2.52
C HIS A 143 -19.18 -19.77 2.61
N ALA A 144 -18.39 -19.17 1.73
CA ALA A 144 -16.95 -19.33 1.73
C ALA A 144 -16.30 -18.49 2.84
N THR A 145 -15.17 -18.97 3.37
CA THR A 145 -14.33 -18.16 4.26
C THR A 145 -13.40 -17.31 3.40
N LEU A 146 -13.41 -16.00 3.60
CA LEU A 146 -12.55 -15.05 2.91
C LEU A 146 -11.47 -14.55 3.86
N TYR A 147 -10.25 -14.51 3.36
CA TYR A 147 -9.08 -13.96 4.03
C TYR A 147 -8.64 -12.71 3.29
N GLU A 148 -8.51 -11.59 4.01
CA GLU A 148 -8.03 -10.32 3.49
C GLU A 148 -6.68 -10.00 4.14
N VAL A 149 -5.66 -9.73 3.34
CA VAL A 149 -4.38 -9.19 3.79
C VAL A 149 -4.25 -7.77 3.28
N THR A 150 -4.04 -6.84 4.20
CA THR A 150 -3.79 -5.43 3.93
C THR A 150 -2.39 -5.07 4.39
N LEU A 151 -1.60 -4.52 3.48
CA LEU A 151 -0.27 -3.99 3.74
C LEU A 151 -0.28 -2.48 3.53
N CYS A 152 0.39 -1.73 4.39
CA CYS A 152 0.56 -0.29 4.21
C CYS A 152 1.96 0.18 4.55
N TYR A 153 2.37 1.29 3.92
CA TYR A 153 3.65 1.91 4.16
C TYR A 153 3.55 3.44 4.06
N ASP A 154 4.18 4.15 5.00
CA ASP A 154 4.27 5.60 4.98
C ASP A 154 5.51 6.06 4.20
N THR A 155 5.26 6.61 3.01
CA THR A 155 6.27 7.22 2.14
C THR A 155 6.45 8.72 2.45
N PRO A 156 7.67 9.27 2.27
CA PRO A 156 7.84 10.72 2.32
C PRO A 156 7.06 11.37 1.17
N SER A 157 6.34 12.47 1.43
CA SER A 157 5.60 13.23 0.42
C SER A 157 6.31 14.54 0.11
N TRP A 158 7.16 14.56 -0.92
CA TRP A 158 7.93 15.76 -1.28
C TRP A 158 7.02 16.84 -1.84
N TYR A 159 6.13 16.47 -2.75
CA TYR A 159 5.12 17.38 -3.28
C TYR A 159 4.12 17.81 -2.20
N GLY A 160 3.71 16.87 -1.34
CA GLY A 160 2.80 17.16 -0.23
C GLY A 160 3.31 18.25 0.72
N HIS A 161 4.62 18.26 1.01
CA HIS A 161 5.24 19.30 1.82
C HIS A 161 5.17 20.68 1.15
N LEU A 162 5.25 20.75 -0.17
CA LEU A 162 5.16 22.00 -0.93
C LEU A 162 3.75 22.60 -0.95
N ILE A 163 2.70 21.76 -0.88
CA ILE A 163 1.29 22.19 -0.95
C ILE A 163 0.53 22.10 0.40
N GLY A 164 1.23 21.76 1.49
CA GLY A 164 0.64 21.63 2.83
C GLY A 164 -0.29 20.43 3.03
N GLN A 165 -0.15 19.38 2.21
CA GLN A 165 -1.00 18.18 2.27
C GLN A 165 -0.18 16.93 2.61
N GLN A 166 -0.74 16.02 3.41
CA GLN A 166 -0.07 14.77 3.78
C GLN A 166 -0.63 13.58 3.00
N PHE A 167 -0.08 13.37 1.80
CA PHE A 167 -0.32 12.16 1.00
C PHE A 167 0.82 11.16 1.18
N SER A 168 1.03 10.67 2.39
CA SER A 168 2.18 9.81 2.73
C SER A 168 1.88 8.31 2.61
N ARG A 169 0.66 7.89 2.95
CA ARG A 169 0.31 6.48 3.10
C ARG A 169 -0.05 5.81 1.78
N VAL A 170 0.63 4.71 1.48
CA VAL A 170 0.30 3.80 0.38
C VAL A 170 -0.17 2.48 0.99
N SER A 171 -1.30 1.96 0.53
CA SER A 171 -1.82 0.67 0.97
C SER A 171 -2.13 -0.24 -0.23
N SER A 172 -2.06 -1.54 0.02
CA SER A 172 -2.48 -2.58 -0.90
C SER A 172 -3.24 -3.66 -0.15
N ARG A 173 -4.23 -4.24 -0.82
CA ARG A 173 -5.19 -5.17 -0.25
C ARG A 173 -5.45 -6.29 -1.22
N SER A 174 -5.37 -7.52 -0.71
CA SER A 174 -5.64 -8.74 -1.46
C SER A 174 -6.57 -9.63 -0.67
N VAL A 175 -7.52 -10.27 -1.36
CA VAL A 175 -8.51 -11.17 -0.77
C VAL A 175 -8.43 -12.52 -1.47
N SER A 176 -8.52 -13.60 -0.71
CA SER A 176 -8.63 -14.96 -1.23
C SER A 176 -9.69 -15.75 -0.46
N MET A 177 -10.37 -16.63 -1.18
CA MET A 177 -11.18 -17.67 -0.57
C MET A 177 -10.27 -18.77 -0.01
N GLY A 178 -10.52 -19.20 1.22
CA GLY A 178 -10.04 -20.47 1.73
C GLY A 178 -11.08 -21.57 1.49
N ARG A 179 -10.60 -22.81 1.39
CA ARG A 179 -11.44 -24.00 1.25
C ARG A 179 -11.55 -24.76 2.56
#